data_AF-A0A528VM20-F1
#
_entry.id   AF-A0A528VM20-F1
#
_cell.length_a   1.000
_cell.length_b   1.000
_cell.length_c   1.000
_cell.angle_alpha   90.00
_cell.angle_beta   90.00
_cell.angle_gamma   90.00
#
_symmetry.space_group_name_H-M   'P 1'
#
loop_
_entity.id
_entity.type
_entity.pdbx_description
1 polymer ?
#
loop_
_entity_poly.entity_id
_entity_poly.type
_entity_poly.pdbx_seq_one_letter_code
_entity_poly.pdbx_strand_id
1 'polypeptide(L)' 'MAKERRKDLIILGGPWASHSATFRANAAQKAGEIHTTDQGLLKLIDGQWEVLKSGDLNEADVVRNALRPPN' A
#
# COMPACT_ATOMS: atom_id res chain seq x y z
N MET A 1 -1.83 -25.41 -9.90
CA MET A 1 -1.02 -24.27 -10.37
C MET A 1 -1.64 -23.01 -9.78
N ALA A 2 -1.07 -22.50 -8.68
CA ALA A 2 -1.58 -21.28 -8.05
C ALA A 2 -1.40 -20.14 -9.06
N LYS A 3 -2.52 -19.55 -9.51
CA LYS A 3 -2.47 -18.26 -10.20
C LYS A 3 -1.91 -17.28 -9.19
N GLU A 4 -0.61 -17.04 -9.27
CA GLU A 4 0.03 -15.90 -8.62
C GLU A 4 -0.79 -14.69 -9.09
N ARG A 5 -1.67 -14.19 -8.22
CA ARG A 5 -2.41 -12.98 -8.50
C ARG A 5 -1.31 -11.94 -8.64
N ARG A 6 -0.97 -11.57 -9.88
CA ARG A 6 -0.03 -10.48 -10.15
C ARG A 6 -0.54 -9.31 -9.36
N LYS A 7 0.14 -9.02 -8.27
CA LYS A 7 -0.25 -7.94 -7.40
C LYS A 7 0.16 -6.66 -8.13
N ASP A 8 -0.76 -5.72 -8.26
CA ASP A 8 -0.56 -4.51 -9.04
C ASP A 8 0.40 -3.55 -8.32
N LEU A 9 1.19 -2.82 -9.10
CA LEU A 9 1.91 -1.64 -8.63
C LEU A 9 0.93 -0.46 -8.59
N ILE A 10 0.78 0.18 -7.43
CA ILE A 10 -0.03 1.38 -7.26
C ILE A 10 0.88 2.54 -6.87
N ILE A 11 0.74 3.67 -7.58
CA ILE A 11 1.42 4.92 -7.25
C ILE A 11 0.36 5.88 -6.72
N LEU A 12 0.54 6.36 -5.50
CA LEU A 12 -0.37 7.33 -4.90
C LEU A 12 -0.14 8.69 -5.57
N GLY A 13 -1.22 9.32 -6.03
CA GLY A 13 -1.20 10.70 -6.55
C GLY A 13 -1.37 11.77 -5.47
N GLY A 14 -1.44 11.36 -4.20
CA GLY A 14 -1.66 12.24 -3.04
C GLY A 14 -1.66 11.42 -1.74
N PRO A 15 -1.83 12.08 -0.59
CA PRO A 15 -1.84 11.40 0.70
C PRO A 15 -2.91 10.31 0.79
N TRP A 16 -2.60 9.21 1.48
CA TRP A 16 -3.51 8.06 1.64
C TRP A 16 -4.91 8.44 2.13
N ALA A 17 -4.97 9.39 3.06
CA ALA A 17 -6.23 9.88 3.64
C ALA A 17 -7.11 10.63 2.62
N SER A 18 -6.51 11.26 1.60
CA SER A 18 -7.20 12.02 0.56
C SER A 18 -7.87 11.12 -0.49
N HIS A 19 -7.47 9.86 -0.58
CA HIS A 19 -8.10 8.91 -1.53
C HIS A 19 -9.46 8.41 -1.03
N SER A 20 -10.35 8.08 -1.97
CA SER A 20 -11.66 7.55 -1.65
C SER A 20 -11.57 6.15 -1.00
N ALA A 21 -12.58 5.80 -0.19
CA ALA A 21 -12.65 4.48 0.44
C ALA A 21 -12.61 3.33 -0.59
N THR A 22 -13.26 3.52 -1.74
CA THR A 22 -13.26 2.55 -2.85
C THR A 22 -11.86 2.34 -3.42
N PHE A 23 -11.09 3.42 -3.61
CA PHE A 23 -9.71 3.32 -4.07
C PHE A 23 -8.84 2.58 -3.04
N ARG A 24 -8.95 2.96 -1.76
CA ARG A 24 -8.21 2.31 -0.67
C ARG A 24 -8.52 0.81 -0.56
N ALA A 25 -9.79 0.43 -0.68
CA ALA A 25 -10.21 -0.97 -0.68
C ALA A 25 -9.68 -1.74 -1.89
N ASN A 26 -9.70 -1.13 -3.08
CA ASN A 26 -9.13 -1.73 -4.29
C ASN A 26 -7.61 -1.91 -4.18
N ALA A 27 -6.90 -0.92 -3.62
CA ALA A 27 -5.48 -0.99 -3.34
C ALA A 27 -5.16 -2.12 -2.34
N ALA A 28 -5.91 -2.22 -1.24
CA ALA A 28 -5.72 -3.30 -0.27
C ALA A 28 -5.89 -4.70 -0.87
N GLN A 29 -6.78 -4.88 -1.84
CA GLN A 29 -7.10 -6.18 -2.43
C GLN A 29 -6.20 -6.58 -3.61
N LYS A 30 -5.75 -5.60 -4.40
CA LYS A 30 -5.03 -5.84 -5.65
C LYS A 30 -3.56 -5.45 -5.59
N ALA A 31 -3.21 -4.45 -4.79
CA ALA A 31 -1.85 -3.95 -4.76
C ALA A 31 -0.91 -4.97 -4.14
N GLY A 32 0.30 -5.03 -4.69
CA GLY A 32 1.42 -5.74 -4.07
C GLY A 32 2.59 -4.85 -3.79
N GLU A 33 2.58 -3.67 -4.39
CA GLU A 33 3.56 -2.64 -4.16
C GLU A 33 2.84 -1.29 -4.23
N ILE A 34 3.10 -0.43 -3.25
CA ILE A 34 2.51 0.90 -3.15
C ILE A 34 3.65 1.90 -3.03
N HIS A 35 3.70 2.85 -3.96
CA HIS A 35 4.62 3.98 -3.91
C HIS A 35 3.85 5.19 -3.42
N THR A 36 4.34 5.84 -2.36
CA THR A 36 3.71 7.02 -1.78
C THR A 36 4.26 8.30 -2.43
N THR A 37 3.55 9.42 -2.22
CA THR A 37 3.93 10.68 -2.88
C THR A 37 5.23 11.28 -2.36
N ASP A 38 5.55 11.00 -1.10
CA ASP A 38 6.77 11.39 -0.41
C ASP A 38 7.94 10.41 -0.66
N GLN A 39 7.92 9.70 -1.80
CA GLN A 39 8.92 8.70 -2.18
C GLN A 39 9.06 7.51 -1.22
N GLY A 40 8.04 7.23 -0.42
CA GLY A 40 7.93 6.01 0.35
C GLY A 40 7.49 4.82 -0.50
N LEU A 41 7.74 3.63 0.03
CA LEU A 41 7.55 2.36 -0.66
C LEU A 41 7.08 1.30 0.33
N LEU A 42 5.96 0.66 0.00
CA LEU A 42 5.48 -0.52 0.69
C LEU A 42 5.39 -1.71 -0.26
N LYS A 43 5.62 -2.89 0.26
CA LYS A 43 5.48 -4.15 -0.47
C LYS A 43 4.71 -5.17 0.36
N LEU A 44 3.83 -5.91 -0.30
CA LEU A 44 3.06 -6.99 0.32
C LEU A 44 3.87 -8.29 0.27
N ILE A 45 4.58 -8.61 1.35
CA ILE A 45 5.43 -9.79 1.51
C ILE A 45 4.72 -10.78 2.44
N ASP A 46 4.51 -12.02 2.00
CA ASP A 46 3.83 -13.06 2.77
C ASP A 46 2.46 -12.67 3.38
N GLY A 47 1.75 -11.78 2.69
CA GLY A 47 0.44 -11.28 3.13
C GLY A 47 0.50 -10.16 4.16
N GLN A 48 1.70 -9.67 4.50
CA GLN A 48 1.91 -8.52 5.37
C GLN A 48 2.51 -7.34 4.59
N TRP A 49 2.02 -6.14 4.89
CA TRP A 49 2.59 -4.92 4.33
C TRP A 49 3.85 -4.55 5.08
N GLU A 50 4.97 -4.57 4.35
CA GLU A 50 6.30 -4.21 4.81
C GLU A 50 6.67 -2.86 4.19
N VAL A 51 7.15 -1.93 5.02
CA VAL A 51 7.64 -0.63 4.58
C VAL A 51 9.11 -0.81 4.20
N LEU A 52 9.41 -0.68 2.91
CA LEU A 52 10.78 -0.71 2.41
C LEU A 52 11.44 0.67 2.52
N LYS A 53 10.62 1.73 2.41
CA LYS A 53 11.05 3.12 2.59
C LYS A 53 9.89 3.93 3.16
N SER A 54 10.09 4.61 4.29
CA SER A 54 9.02 5.39 4.94
C SER A 54 8.55 6.60 4.11
N GLY A 55 9.47 7.17 3.31
CA GLY A 55 9.26 8.44 2.62
C GLY A 55 9.57 9.63 3.52
N ASP A 56 9.64 10.83 2.94
CA ASP A 56 10.02 12.06 3.67
C ASP A 56 9.02 12.46 4.77
N LEU A 57 7.75 12.04 4.65
CA LEU A 57 6.68 12.37 5.58
C LEU A 57 6.17 11.14 6.36
N ASN A 58 6.86 10.00 6.25
CA ASN A 58 6.43 8.72 6.79
C ASN A 58 5.06 8.27 6.27
N GLU A 59 4.70 8.65 5.04
CA GLU A 59 3.39 8.32 4.47
C GLU A 59 3.26 6.80 4.26
N ALA A 60 4.37 6.11 4.01
CA ALA A 60 4.35 4.67 3.86
C ALA A 60 3.98 3.95 5.17
N ASP A 61 4.44 4.43 6.32
CA ASP A 61 4.03 3.88 7.62
C ASP A 61 2.54 4.10 7.90
N VAL A 62 2.01 5.28 7.50
CA VAL A 62 0.58 5.59 7.61
C VAL A 62 -0.25 4.63 6.75
N VAL A 63 0.15 4.42 5.50
CA VAL A 63 -0.51 3.48 4.58
C VAL A 63 -0.46 2.05 5.15
N ARG A 64 0.70 1.61 5.66
CA ARG A 64 0.88 0.28 6.25
C ARG A 64 -0.09 0.07 7.41
N ASN A 65 -0.18 1.04 8.31
CA ASN A 65 -1.06 0.95 9.47
C ASN A 65 -2.55 0.96 9.05
N ALA A 66 -2.90 1.70 8.00
CA ALA A 66 -4.27 1.71 7.47
C ALA A 66 -4.65 0.44 6.71
N LEU A 67 -3.68 -0.27 6.13
CA LEU A 67 -3.89 -1.54 5.42
C LEU A 67 -3.81 -2.76 6.35
N ARG A 68 -3.30 -2.60 7.57
CA ARG A 68 -3.26 -3.69 8.54
C ARG A 68 -4.69 -4.08 8.91
N PRO A 69 -5.05 -5.38 8.83
CA PRO A 69 -6.36 -5.82 9.29
C PRO A 69 -6.55 -5.47 10.78
N PRO A 70 -7.76 -5.08 11.20
CA PRO A 70 -8.06 -4.97 12.63
C PRO A 70 -7.90 -6.37 13.25
N ASN A 71 -7.13 -6.43 14.34
CA ASN A 71 -7.03 -7.63 15.19
C ASN A 71 -8.36 -7.91 15.89
#